data_AF-A0A4R0X8U2-F1
#
_entry.id   AF-A0A4R0X8U2-F1
#
_cell.length_a   1.000
_cell.length_b   1.000
_cell.length_c   1.000
_cell.angle_alpha   90.00
_cell.angle_beta   90.00
_cell.angle_gamma   90.00
#
_symmetry.space_group_name_H-M   'P 1'
#
loop_
_entity.id
_entity.type
_entity.pdbx_description
1 polymer ?
#
loop_
_entity_poly.entity_id
_entity_poly.type
_entity_poly.pdbx_seq_one_letter_code
_entity_poly.pdbx_strand_id
1 'polypeptide(L)'
;MDIDIILKLGTFAIGAIGTGKLLYEISVSRRGRTREEYKFAREFLRDKKEDGEMHPFLREKGYRAVAGNERLTADEIEYLLSLKDADRALKDYSLGRSYLEHLPNVGNLQIQFKKRYKAVWSRGWRKWTYFVLYAVLAFLMFAPFLLSKYLFRQPGEMLAATGFCLVVFGPYAWMALSSAKRIHRAEKLVEHQDKHTQTIFIDSNGTRNRRIEGVKSVRKETSLTDS
;
A
#
# COMPACT_ATOMS: atom_id res chain seq x y z
N MET A 1 -39.38 17.37 31.98
CA MET A 1 -38.38 16.68 31.14
C MET A 1 -38.20 17.55 29.92
N ASP A 2 -37.02 18.16 29.78
CA ASP A 2 -36.85 19.28 28.86
C ASP A 2 -36.92 18.80 27.41
N ILE A 3 -37.68 19.53 26.59
CA ILE A 3 -37.84 19.28 25.14
C ILE A 3 -36.47 19.17 24.45
N ASP A 4 -35.47 19.89 24.96
CA ASP A 4 -34.07 19.82 24.53
C ASP A 4 -33.45 18.42 24.66
N ILE A 5 -33.75 17.68 25.73
CA ILE A 5 -33.24 16.32 25.94
C ILE A 5 -33.88 15.35 24.92
N ILE A 6 -35.17 15.52 24.64
CA ILE A 6 -35.90 14.70 23.66
C ILE A 6 -35.36 14.95 22.25
N LEU A 7 -35.10 16.21 21.89
CA LEU A 7 -34.51 16.58 20.60
C LEU A 7 -33.09 16.03 20.43
N LYS A 8 -32.26 16.09 21.48
CA LYS A 8 -30.90 15.52 21.48
C LYS A 8 -30.90 14.00 21.31
N LEU A 9 -31.80 13.29 22.00
CA LEU A 9 -31.95 11.84 21.86
C LEU A 9 -32.48 11.46 20.48
N GLY A 10 -33.47 12.19 19.96
CA GLY A 10 -34.04 11.94 18.63
C GLY A 10 -33.01 12.14 17.51
N THR A 11 -32.27 13.24 17.55
CA THR A 11 -31.20 13.53 16.57
C THR A 11 -30.06 12.51 16.65
N PHE A 12 -29.65 12.10 17.86
CA PHE A 12 -28.65 11.06 18.05
C PHE A 12 -29.12 9.71 17.46
N ALA A 13 -30.35 9.30 17.73
CA ALA A 13 -30.90 8.04 17.22
C ALA A 13 -30.96 8.01 15.68
N ILE A 14 -31.40 9.11 15.05
CA ILE A 14 -31.42 9.23 13.59
C ILE A 14 -30.01 9.16 13.01
N GLY A 15 -29.05 9.87 13.62
CA GLY A 15 -27.64 9.82 13.21
C GLY A 15 -27.03 8.43 13.34
N ALA A 16 -27.31 7.71 14.43
CA ALA A 16 -26.83 6.36 14.66
C ALA A 16 -27.41 5.35 13.64
N ILE A 17 -28.73 5.43 13.37
CA ILE A 17 -29.40 4.56 12.39
C ILE A 17 -28.87 4.83 10.98
N GLY A 18 -28.76 6.11 10.59
CA GLY A 18 -28.23 6.50 9.28
C GLY A 18 -26.80 6.02 9.07
N THR A 19 -25.94 6.23 10.07
CA THR A 19 -24.54 5.77 10.02
C THR A 19 -24.46 4.24 9.96
N GLY A 20 -25.26 3.53 10.76
CA GLY A 20 -25.29 2.06 10.77
C GLY A 20 -25.70 1.47 9.42
N LYS A 21 -26.74 2.04 8.78
CA LYS A 21 -27.19 1.62 7.45
C LYS A 21 -26.11 1.84 6.39
N LEU A 22 -25.47 3.01 6.39
CA LEU A 22 -24.39 3.33 5.45
C LEU A 22 -23.23 2.32 5.59
N LEU A 23 -22.83 2.00 6.82
CA LEU A 23 -21.78 1.01 7.08
C LEU A 23 -22.18 -0.40 6.59
N TYR A 24 -23.45 -0.78 6.78
CA TYR A 24 -23.96 -2.07 6.33
C TYR A 24 -23.95 -2.18 4.79
N GLU A 25 -24.46 -1.18 4.08
CA GLU A 25 -24.48 -1.16 2.61
C GLU A 25 -23.06 -1.22 2.02
N ILE A 26 -22.11 -0.47 2.60
CA ILE A 26 -20.70 -0.52 2.21
C ILE A 26 -20.12 -1.92 2.42
N SER A 27 -20.49 -2.61 3.50
CA SER A 27 -20.00 -3.95 3.82
C SER A 27 -20.54 -5.01 2.85
N VAL A 28 -21.84 -4.98 2.55
CA VAL A 28 -22.47 -5.94 1.63
C VAL A 28 -21.98 -5.75 0.20
N SER A 29 -21.85 -4.50 -0.25
CA SER A 29 -21.34 -4.16 -1.60
C SER A 29 -19.95 -4.75 -1.86
N ARG A 30 -19.06 -4.76 -0.86
CA ARG A 30 -17.70 -5.31 -0.99
C ARG A 30 -17.68 -6.80 -1.35
N ARG A 31 -18.61 -7.59 -0.80
CA ARG A 31 -18.67 -9.04 -1.06
C ARG A 31 -19.10 -9.35 -2.50
N GLY A 32 -20.07 -8.61 -3.04
CA GLY A 32 -20.48 -8.73 -4.43
C GLY A 32 -19.32 -8.43 -5.38
N ARG A 33 -18.64 -7.31 -5.15
CA ARG A 33 -17.49 -6.85 -5.96
C ARG A 33 -16.36 -7.88 -6.03
N THR A 34 -16.05 -8.56 -4.91
CA THR A 34 -14.97 -9.57 -4.87
C THR A 34 -15.28 -10.79 -5.76
N ARG A 35 -16.56 -11.18 -5.87
CA ARG A 35 -16.97 -12.30 -6.73
C ARG A 35 -16.86 -11.94 -8.20
N GLU A 36 -17.21 -10.70 -8.56
CA GLU A 36 -17.07 -10.19 -9.93
C GLU A 36 -15.60 -10.05 -10.32
N GLU A 37 -14.76 -9.50 -9.44
CA GLU A 37 -13.31 -9.42 -9.62
C GLU A 37 -12.69 -10.81 -9.89
N TYR A 38 -13.11 -11.84 -9.15
CA TYR A 38 -12.67 -13.22 -9.36
C TYR A 38 -13.12 -13.79 -10.72
N LYS A 39 -14.40 -13.60 -11.09
CA LYS A 39 -14.93 -14.09 -12.37
C LYS A 39 -14.18 -13.46 -13.55
N PHE A 40 -14.03 -12.14 -13.52
CA PHE A 40 -13.30 -11.40 -14.55
C PHE A 40 -11.84 -11.87 -14.65
N ALA A 41 -11.13 -11.97 -13.52
CA ALA A 41 -9.74 -12.41 -13.52
C ALA A 41 -9.59 -13.84 -14.05
N ARG A 42 -10.52 -14.74 -13.71
CA ARG A 42 -10.54 -16.12 -14.21
C ARG A 42 -10.75 -16.17 -15.73
N GLU A 43 -11.72 -15.41 -16.25
CA GLU A 43 -12.00 -15.34 -17.69
C GLU A 43 -10.81 -14.76 -18.44
N PHE A 44 -10.29 -13.60 -18.03
CA PHE A 44 -9.13 -12.98 -18.66
C PHE A 44 -7.89 -13.89 -18.69
N LEU A 45 -7.58 -14.56 -17.58
CA LEU A 45 -6.42 -15.47 -17.51
C LEU A 45 -6.62 -16.74 -18.35
N ARG A 46 -7.86 -17.22 -18.51
CA ARG A 46 -8.18 -18.33 -19.41
C ARG A 46 -8.00 -17.89 -20.86
N ASP A 47 -8.58 -16.75 -21.23
CA ASP A 47 -8.51 -16.23 -22.60
C ASP A 47 -7.05 -15.94 -23.00
N LYS A 48 -6.23 -15.40 -22.10
CA LYS A 48 -4.78 -15.25 -22.34
C LYS A 48 -4.07 -16.58 -22.60
N LYS A 49 -4.47 -17.67 -21.92
CA LYS A 49 -3.85 -18.99 -22.08
C LYS A 49 -4.27 -19.66 -23.39
N GLU A 50 -5.50 -19.44 -23.83
CA GLU A 50 -6.08 -20.04 -25.03
C GLU A 50 -5.67 -19.29 -26.31
N ASP A 51 -5.66 -17.95 -26.27
CA ASP A 51 -5.52 -17.13 -27.47
C ASP A 51 -4.05 -16.76 -27.78
N GLY A 52 -3.13 -16.90 -26.81
CA GLY A 52 -1.67 -16.77 -26.95
C GLY A 52 -1.15 -15.37 -27.34
N GLU A 53 -1.74 -14.75 -28.35
CA GLU A 53 -1.46 -13.42 -28.90
C GLU A 53 -2.69 -12.51 -28.78
N MET A 54 -3.09 -12.24 -27.54
CA MET A 54 -4.12 -11.25 -27.26
C MET A 54 -3.69 -9.87 -27.78
N HIS A 55 -4.60 -9.17 -28.47
CA HIS A 55 -4.34 -7.82 -28.97
C HIS A 55 -3.82 -6.88 -27.84
N PRO A 56 -2.77 -6.07 -28.07
CA PRO A 56 -2.11 -5.29 -27.01
C PRO A 56 -3.05 -4.40 -26.19
N PHE A 57 -4.08 -3.83 -26.85
CA PHE A 57 -5.11 -3.03 -26.17
C PHE A 57 -5.92 -3.85 -25.17
N LEU A 58 -6.33 -5.07 -25.55
CA LEU A 58 -7.12 -5.96 -24.69
C LEU A 58 -6.25 -6.47 -23.54
N ARG A 59 -4.98 -6.78 -23.81
CA ARG A 59 -3.98 -7.14 -22.79
C ARG A 59 -3.85 -6.05 -21.73
N GLU A 60 -3.65 -4.79 -22.15
CA GLU A 60 -3.50 -3.65 -21.25
C GLU A 60 -4.75 -3.41 -20.40
N LYS A 61 -5.94 -3.44 -21.03
CA LYS A 61 -7.21 -3.25 -20.31
C LYS A 61 -7.51 -4.38 -19.34
N GLY A 62 -7.29 -5.63 -19.75
CA GLY A 62 -7.51 -6.80 -18.94
C GLY A 62 -6.61 -6.82 -17.71
N TYR A 63 -5.31 -6.57 -17.88
CA TYR A 63 -4.40 -6.48 -16.74
C TYR A 63 -4.75 -5.36 -15.77
N ARG A 64 -5.05 -4.15 -16.27
CA ARG A 64 -5.46 -3.02 -15.41
C ARG A 64 -6.75 -3.31 -14.64
N ALA A 65 -7.69 -4.03 -15.27
CA ALA A 65 -8.94 -4.44 -14.64
C ALA A 65 -8.71 -5.51 -13.56
N VAL A 66 -7.85 -6.52 -13.81
CA VAL A 66 -7.43 -7.49 -12.79
C VAL A 66 -6.71 -6.81 -11.64
N ALA A 67 -5.85 -5.83 -11.94
CA ALA A 67 -5.10 -5.11 -10.94
C ALA A 67 -5.94 -4.09 -10.15
N GLY A 68 -7.12 -3.71 -10.65
CA GLY A 68 -7.91 -2.60 -10.11
C GLY A 68 -7.15 -1.27 -10.10
N ASN A 69 -6.18 -1.08 -11.01
CA ASN A 69 -5.32 0.11 -11.03
C ASN A 69 -4.96 0.51 -12.46
N GLU A 70 -5.48 1.67 -12.89
CA GLU A 70 -5.27 2.20 -14.23
C GLU A 70 -3.88 2.78 -14.48
N ARG A 71 -3.11 3.03 -13.41
CA ARG A 71 -1.81 3.69 -13.50
C ARG A 71 -0.67 2.72 -13.83
N LEU A 72 -0.91 1.43 -13.71
CA LEU A 72 0.08 0.37 -13.93
C LEU A 72 0.04 -0.11 -15.38
N THR A 73 1.20 -0.45 -15.94
CA THR A 73 1.29 -1.04 -17.28
C THR A 73 0.99 -2.55 -17.23
N ALA A 74 0.59 -3.16 -18.35
CA ALA A 74 0.43 -4.62 -18.43
C ALA A 74 1.67 -5.36 -17.95
N ASP A 75 2.86 -4.92 -18.37
CA ASP A 75 4.12 -5.60 -18.05
C ASP A 75 4.45 -5.52 -16.54
N GLU A 76 4.18 -4.37 -15.91
CA GLU A 76 4.31 -4.20 -14.45
C GLU A 76 3.36 -5.16 -13.71
N ILE A 77 2.11 -5.24 -14.16
CA ILE A 77 1.07 -6.07 -13.53
C ILE A 77 1.38 -7.55 -13.73
N GLU A 78 1.76 -7.95 -14.94
CA GLU A 78 2.14 -9.31 -15.27
C GLU A 78 3.31 -9.79 -14.42
N TYR A 79 4.33 -8.94 -14.25
CA TYR A 79 5.41 -9.21 -13.32
C TYR A 79 4.93 -9.36 -11.87
N LEU A 80 4.12 -8.43 -11.36
CA LEU A 80 3.62 -8.48 -9.99
C LEU A 80 2.73 -9.69 -9.73
N LEU A 81 1.98 -10.15 -10.72
CA LEU A 81 1.16 -11.36 -10.66
C LEU A 81 2.02 -12.64 -10.66
N SER A 82 3.23 -12.58 -11.20
CA SER A 82 4.19 -13.70 -11.10
C SER A 82 4.78 -13.84 -9.68
N LEU A 83 4.81 -12.76 -8.89
CA LEU A 83 5.38 -12.81 -7.54
C LEU A 83 4.54 -13.69 -6.60
N LYS A 84 5.23 -14.30 -5.63
CA LYS A 84 4.56 -14.96 -4.51
C LYS A 84 3.69 -13.94 -3.78
N ASP A 85 2.46 -14.32 -3.46
CA ASP A 85 1.46 -13.44 -2.84
C ASP A 85 1.13 -12.21 -3.72
N ALA A 86 0.84 -12.47 -5.00
CA ALA A 86 0.50 -11.50 -6.05
C ALA A 86 -0.46 -10.37 -5.59
N ASP A 87 -1.54 -10.69 -4.88
CA ASP A 87 -2.49 -9.68 -4.36
C ASP A 87 -1.80 -8.67 -3.43
N ARG A 88 -0.91 -9.15 -2.55
CA ARG A 88 -0.14 -8.30 -1.66
C ARG A 88 0.92 -7.51 -2.41
N ALA A 89 1.64 -8.17 -3.34
CA ALA A 89 2.67 -7.52 -4.14
C ALA A 89 2.10 -6.35 -4.97
N LEU A 90 0.94 -6.56 -5.58
CA LEU A 90 0.23 -5.55 -6.37
C LEU A 90 -0.20 -4.34 -5.51
N LYS A 91 -0.76 -4.61 -4.31
CA LYS A 91 -1.14 -3.57 -3.35
C LYS A 91 0.06 -2.77 -2.85
N ASP A 92 1.15 -3.46 -2.50
CA ASP A 92 2.35 -2.83 -1.97
C ASP A 92 3.09 -2.03 -3.05
N TYR A 93 3.08 -2.49 -4.31
CA TYR A 93 3.62 -1.74 -5.45
C TYR A 93 2.80 -0.48 -5.73
N SER A 94 1.47 -0.59 -5.81
CA SER A 94 0.56 0.54 -6.04
C SER A 94 0.78 1.67 -5.02
N LEU A 95 0.96 1.31 -3.74
CA LEU A 95 1.22 2.27 -2.67
C LEU A 95 2.67 2.78 -2.65
N GLY A 96 3.63 1.92 -2.96
CA GLY A 96 5.07 2.19 -2.93
C GLY A 96 5.63 2.87 -4.18
N ARG A 97 4.88 2.92 -5.29
CA ARG A 97 5.36 3.31 -6.63
C ARG A 97 6.17 4.60 -6.68
N SER A 98 5.80 5.62 -5.91
CA SER A 98 6.53 6.89 -5.86
C SER A 98 8.01 6.74 -5.48
N TYR A 99 8.34 5.69 -4.73
CA TYR A 99 9.66 5.36 -4.21
C TYR A 99 10.39 4.27 -5.02
N LEU A 100 9.68 3.63 -5.96
CA LEU A 100 10.17 2.50 -6.73
C LEU A 100 10.43 2.91 -8.19
N GLU A 101 11.39 2.25 -8.80
CA GLU A 101 11.73 2.34 -10.21
C GLU A 101 11.61 0.93 -10.80
N HIS A 102 10.85 0.81 -11.88
CA HIS A 102 10.81 -0.39 -12.70
C HIS A 102 11.99 -0.30 -13.67
N LEU A 103 12.91 -1.27 -13.65
CA LEU A 103 13.97 -1.35 -14.64
C LEU A 103 13.49 -2.28 -15.77
N PRO A 104 13.08 -1.75 -16.93
CA PRO A 104 12.68 -2.56 -18.08
C PRO A 104 13.86 -3.22 -18.79
N ASN A 105 15.09 -3.09 -18.27
CA ASN A 105 16.30 -3.56 -18.92
C ASN A 105 17.07 -4.51 -18.02
N VAL A 106 17.47 -5.64 -18.61
CA VAL A 106 18.33 -6.72 -18.11
C VAL A 106 17.61 -7.89 -17.42
N GLY A 107 16.92 -8.72 -18.22
CA GLY A 107 16.73 -10.18 -18.02
C GLY A 107 16.00 -10.70 -16.77
N ASN A 108 15.87 -9.86 -15.75
CA ASN A 108 15.17 -10.07 -14.50
C ASN A 108 14.39 -8.78 -14.28
N LEU A 109 13.09 -8.77 -14.58
CA LEU A 109 12.22 -7.71 -14.09
C LEU A 109 12.41 -7.70 -12.57
N GLN A 110 13.06 -6.66 -12.04
CA GLN A 110 13.27 -6.50 -10.61
C GLN A 110 12.82 -5.10 -10.26
N ILE A 111 12.00 -5.01 -9.22
CA ILE A 111 11.56 -3.74 -8.69
C ILE A 111 12.68 -3.22 -7.79
N GLN A 112 13.26 -2.07 -8.13
CA GLN A 112 14.29 -1.45 -7.29
C GLN A 112 13.82 -0.11 -6.74
N PHE A 113 14.54 0.37 -5.72
CA PHE A 113 14.37 1.74 -5.26
C PHE A 113 14.97 2.73 -6.26
N LYS A 114 14.33 3.89 -6.42
CA LYS A 114 14.93 4.99 -7.20
C LYS A 114 16.30 5.33 -6.66
N LYS A 115 17.20 5.87 -7.50
CA LYS A 115 18.57 6.28 -7.08
C LYS A 115 18.60 7.09 -5.77
N ARG A 116 17.63 8.00 -5.57
CA ARG A 116 17.48 8.84 -4.36
C ARG A 116 17.09 8.07 -3.08
N TYR A 117 16.58 6.85 -3.21
CA TYR A 117 16.06 5.98 -2.14
C TYR A 117 16.83 4.66 -1.99
N LYS A 118 17.92 4.49 -2.74
CA LYS A 118 18.73 3.25 -2.72
C LYS A 118 19.39 3.03 -1.35
N ALA A 119 19.85 4.10 -0.70
CA ALA A 119 20.50 4.03 0.60
C ALA A 119 19.51 3.70 1.74
N VAL A 120 19.82 2.68 2.54
CA VAL A 120 19.04 2.27 3.73
C VAL A 120 18.91 3.44 4.72
N TRP A 121 19.98 4.21 4.90
CA TRP A 121 20.01 5.35 5.81
C TRP A 121 19.05 6.48 5.37
N SER A 122 19.02 6.80 4.07
CA SER A 122 18.08 7.78 3.49
C SER A 122 16.62 7.38 3.75
N ARG A 123 16.29 6.08 3.63
CA ARG A 123 14.96 5.55 3.93
C ARG A 123 14.64 5.60 5.43
N GLY A 124 15.60 5.23 6.27
CA GLY A 124 15.49 5.27 7.73
C GLY A 124 15.20 6.68 8.25
N TRP A 125 16.00 7.66 7.82
CA TRP A 125 15.83 9.06 8.19
C TRP A 125 14.45 9.58 7.82
N ARG A 126 14.00 9.35 6.58
CA ARG A 126 12.67 9.82 6.12
C ARG A 126 11.51 9.16 6.87
N LYS A 127 11.61 7.85 7.16
CA LYS A 127 10.62 7.17 8.01
C LYS A 127 10.52 7.84 9.38
N TRP A 128 11.68 8.15 9.98
CA TRP A 128 11.73 8.83 11.26
C TRP A 128 11.19 10.26 11.20
N THR A 129 11.53 11.05 10.17
CA THR A 129 10.98 12.40 10.01
C THR A 129 9.46 12.41 9.84
N TYR A 130 8.90 11.47 9.05
CA TYR A 130 7.45 11.35 8.91
C TYR A 130 6.77 10.88 10.19
N PHE A 131 7.44 10.02 10.96
CA PHE A 131 6.94 9.58 12.26
C PHE A 131 6.93 10.71 13.30
N VAL A 132 8.01 11.49 13.38
CA VAL A 132 8.09 12.68 14.24
C VAL A 132 7.04 13.71 13.84
N LEU A 133 6.91 13.99 12.53
CA LEU A 133 5.88 14.91 12.02
C LEU A 133 4.47 14.42 12.37
N TYR A 134 4.20 13.12 12.25
CA TYR A 134 2.93 12.53 12.68
C TYR A 134 2.70 12.74 14.19
N ALA A 135 3.71 12.49 15.03
CA ALA A 135 3.59 12.67 16.47
C ALA A 135 3.30 14.13 16.85
N VAL A 136 3.97 15.09 16.21
CA VAL A 136 3.74 16.53 16.43
C VAL A 136 2.33 16.92 15.99
N LEU A 137 1.89 16.50 14.80
CA LEU A 137 0.55 16.82 14.30
C LEU A 137 -0.55 16.17 15.13
N ALA A 138 -0.37 14.91 15.56
CA ALA A 138 -1.29 14.23 16.46
C ALA A 138 -1.35 14.92 17.83
N PHE A 139 -0.21 15.37 18.35
CA PHE A 139 -0.17 16.15 19.59
C PHE A 139 -0.92 17.48 19.44
N LEU A 140 -0.69 18.23 18.36
CA LEU A 140 -1.42 19.48 18.09
C LEU A 140 -2.92 19.25 17.91
N MET A 141 -3.31 18.13 17.31
CA MET A 141 -4.70 17.73 17.14
C MET A 141 -5.40 17.51 18.49
N PHE A 142 -4.71 16.93 19.47
CA PHE A 142 -5.23 16.70 20.82
C PHE A 142 -4.87 17.80 21.83
N ALA A 143 -4.08 18.80 21.44
CA ALA A 143 -3.63 19.86 22.32
C ALA A 143 -4.79 20.63 22.99
N PRO A 144 -5.89 21.00 22.29
CA PRO A 144 -7.02 21.68 22.93
C PRO A 144 -7.69 20.85 24.02
N PHE A 145 -7.65 19.52 23.89
CA PHE A 145 -8.20 18.60 24.88
C PHE A 145 -7.26 18.41 26.07
N LEU A 146 -5.95 18.22 25.80
CA LEU A 146 -4.92 18.02 26.83
C LEU A 146 -4.69 19.29 27.68
N LEU A 147 -4.70 20.46 27.06
CA LEU A 147 -4.53 21.76 27.72
C LEU A 147 -5.88 22.43 28.05
N SER A 148 -6.97 21.66 28.03
CA SER A 148 -8.34 22.17 28.25
C SER A 148 -8.47 22.98 29.52
N LYS A 149 -7.88 22.52 30.63
CA LYS A 149 -7.90 23.21 31.94
C LYS A 149 -7.20 24.57 31.94
N TYR A 150 -6.25 24.80 31.03
CA TYR A 150 -5.46 26.02 30.98
C TYR A 150 -5.95 27.00 29.89
N LEU A 151 -6.50 26.47 28.80
CA LEU A 151 -6.89 27.27 27.63
C LEU A 151 -8.38 27.61 27.58
N PHE A 152 -9.27 26.80 28.19
CA PHE A 152 -10.71 26.97 28.05
C PHE A 152 -11.42 26.91 29.40
N ARG A 153 -12.29 27.90 29.67
CA ARG A 153 -13.16 27.89 30.85
C ARG A 153 -14.50 27.18 30.59
N GLN A 154 -14.94 27.11 29.33
CA GLN A 154 -16.20 26.50 28.94
C GLN A 154 -15.99 25.22 28.12
N PRO A 155 -16.77 24.15 28.36
CA PRO A 155 -16.62 22.88 27.64
C PRO A 155 -17.02 22.98 26.16
N GLY A 156 -17.90 23.93 25.79
CA GLY A 156 -18.30 24.17 24.40
C GLY A 156 -17.16 24.70 23.52
N GLU A 157 -16.39 25.66 24.03
CA GLU A 157 -15.23 26.22 23.32
C GLU A 157 -14.12 25.17 23.11
N MET A 158 -13.91 24.31 24.12
CA MET A 158 -12.97 23.18 24.01
C MET A 158 -13.38 22.21 22.91
N LEU A 159 -14.66 21.82 22.84
CA LEU A 159 -15.15 20.91 21.81
C LEU A 159 -15.06 21.53 20.42
N ALA A 160 -15.38 22.82 20.28
CA ALA A 160 -15.24 23.55 19.02
C ALA A 160 -13.79 23.64 18.56
N ALA A 161 -12.86 24.00 19.44
CA ALA A 161 -11.43 24.07 19.15
C ALA A 161 -10.84 22.69 18.80
N THR A 162 -11.27 21.64 19.50
CA THR A 162 -10.86 20.25 19.20
C THR A 162 -11.40 19.82 17.84
N GLY A 163 -12.66 20.11 17.53
CA GLY A 163 -13.27 19.84 16.23
C GLY A 163 -12.53 20.53 15.10
N PHE A 164 -12.17 21.81 15.27
CA PHE A 164 -11.37 22.54 14.30
C PHE A 164 -9.97 21.92 14.11
N CYS A 165 -9.28 21.59 15.19
CA CYS A 165 -7.96 20.95 15.12
C CYS A 165 -8.01 19.57 14.46
N LEU A 166 -9.07 18.79 14.67
CA LEU A 166 -9.29 17.51 13.98
C LEU A 166 -9.45 17.69 12.47
N VAL A 167 -10.22 18.70 12.04
CA VAL A 167 -10.44 18.97 10.61
C VAL A 167 -9.17 19.48 9.94
N VAL A 168 -8.40 20.34 10.61
CA VAL A 168 -7.16 20.91 10.04
C VAL A 168 -6.02 19.90 10.11
N PHE A 169 -5.66 19.40 11.30
CA PHE A 169 -4.46 18.57 11.50
C PHE A 169 -4.67 17.09 11.22
N GLY A 170 -5.90 16.58 11.30
CA GLY A 170 -6.22 15.17 11.04
C GLY A 170 -5.77 14.68 9.65
N PRO A 171 -6.16 15.36 8.55
CA PRO A 171 -5.71 15.00 7.20
C PRO A 171 -4.19 15.02 7.03
N TYR A 172 -3.49 16.00 7.61
CA TYR A 172 -2.02 16.08 7.54
C TYR A 172 -1.34 14.96 8.33
N ALA A 173 -1.84 14.64 9.53
CA ALA A 173 -1.34 13.54 10.33
C ALA A 173 -1.51 12.19 9.59
N TRP A 174 -2.68 11.98 8.98
CA TRP A 174 -2.95 10.82 8.15
C TRP A 174 -1.99 10.75 6.95
N MET A 175 -1.76 11.87 6.26
CA MET A 175 -0.85 11.94 5.11
C MET A 175 0.59 11.61 5.50
N ALA A 176 1.08 12.13 6.63
CA ALA A 176 2.41 11.84 7.16
C ALA A 176 2.58 10.33 7.47
N LEU A 177 1.62 9.75 8.19
CA LEU A 177 1.63 8.32 8.51
C LEU A 177 1.54 7.44 7.25
N SER A 178 0.70 7.84 6.29
CA SER A 178 0.57 7.13 5.02
C SER A 178 1.89 7.09 4.25
N SER A 179 2.66 8.18 4.28
CA SER A 179 3.96 8.28 3.62
C SER A 179 4.99 7.32 4.22
N ALA A 180 5.05 7.22 5.55
CA ALA A 180 5.91 6.25 6.23
C ALA A 180 5.50 4.80 5.89
N LYS A 181 4.20 4.50 5.88
CA LYS A 181 3.67 3.17 5.49
C LYS A 181 4.02 2.82 4.04
N ARG A 182 4.00 3.79 3.12
CA ARG A 182 4.40 3.57 1.71
C ARG A 182 5.86 3.15 1.58
N ILE A 183 6.76 3.78 2.34
CA ILE A 183 8.19 3.41 2.35
C ILE A 183 8.36 1.98 2.89
N HIS A 184 7.69 1.65 4.00
CA HIS A 184 7.77 0.31 4.59
C HIS A 184 7.23 -0.79 3.66
N ARG A 185 6.13 -0.53 2.95
CA ARG A 185 5.57 -1.45 1.95
C ARG A 185 6.50 -1.64 0.75
N ALA A 186 7.11 -0.55 0.28
CA ALA A 186 8.13 -0.62 -0.76
C ALA A 186 9.34 -1.46 -0.33
N GLU A 187 9.80 -1.33 0.93
CA GLU A 187 10.87 -2.17 1.50
C GLU A 187 10.47 -3.64 1.52
N LYS A 188 9.28 -3.95 2.03
CA LYS A 188 8.80 -5.34 2.05
C LYS A 188 8.66 -5.94 0.67
N LEU A 189 8.21 -5.16 -0.32
CA LEU A 189 8.10 -5.63 -1.69
C LEU A 189 9.47 -5.95 -2.30
N VAL A 190 10.49 -5.14 -2.01
CA VAL A 190 11.86 -5.38 -2.49
C VAL A 190 12.53 -6.55 -1.77
N GLU A 191 12.26 -6.71 -0.48
CA GLU A 191 12.79 -7.81 0.33
C GLU A 191 12.19 -9.17 -0.03
N HIS A 192 10.91 -9.22 -0.43
CA HIS A 192 10.19 -10.48 -0.68
C HIS A 192 10.07 -10.82 -2.18
N GLN A 193 11.01 -10.40 -3.02
CA GLN A 193 11.04 -10.75 -4.46
C GLN A 193 11.51 -12.19 -4.73
N ASP A 194 11.98 -12.90 -3.70
CA ASP A 194 12.79 -14.13 -3.76
C ASP A 194 12.14 -15.38 -4.37
N LYS A 195 10.97 -15.29 -5.02
CA LYS A 195 10.31 -16.49 -5.60
C LYS A 195 10.23 -16.56 -7.12
N HIS A 196 10.78 -15.58 -7.84
CA HIS A 196 11.13 -15.76 -9.25
C HIS A 196 12.53 -15.21 -9.54
N THR A 197 13.54 -15.88 -8.99
CA THR A 197 14.86 -15.92 -9.63
C THR A 197 14.83 -17.07 -10.63
N GLN A 198 14.90 -16.70 -11.92
CA GLN A 198 15.16 -17.51 -13.12
C GLN A 198 13.96 -18.20 -13.79
N THR A 199 13.35 -17.48 -14.74
CA THR A 199 13.04 -18.13 -16.02
C THR A 199 14.36 -18.24 -16.78
N ILE A 200 14.99 -19.42 -16.74
CA ILE A 200 16.13 -19.73 -17.59
C ILE A 200 15.64 -19.63 -19.04
N PHE A 201 16.09 -18.62 -19.79
CA PHE A 201 16.03 -18.69 -21.25
C PHE A 201 17.01 -19.78 -21.67
N ILE A 202 16.48 -20.92 -22.08
CA ILE A 202 17.24 -21.90 -22.84
C ILE A 202 17.40 -21.28 -24.23
N ASP A 203 18.62 -20.79 -24.51
CA ASP A 203 19.04 -20.46 -25.86
C ASP A 203 18.83 -21.69 -26.75
N SER A 204 18.30 -21.51 -27.96
CA SER A 204 17.95 -22.61 -28.87
C SER A 204 19.16 -23.35 -29.44
N ASN A 205 20.37 -23.03 -28.98
CA ASN A 205 21.59 -23.76 -29.29
C ASN A 205 21.86 -24.84 -28.24
N GLY A 206 21.39 -26.05 -28.54
CA GLY A 206 21.55 -27.27 -27.74
C GLY A 206 23.01 -27.64 -27.45
N THR A 207 23.57 -27.09 -26.38
CA THR A 207 24.74 -27.66 -25.72
C THR A 207 24.48 -27.81 -24.22
N ARG A 208 24.17 -29.06 -23.83
CA ARG A 208 24.14 -29.51 -22.45
C ARG A 208 25.50 -29.25 -21.81
N ASN A 209 25.56 -28.42 -20.77
CA ASN A 209 26.55 -28.63 -19.73
C ASN A 209 25.98 -28.31 -18.34
N ARG A 210 25.95 -29.33 -17.49
CA ARG A 210 25.52 -29.26 -16.09
C ARG A 210 26.60 -28.60 -15.25
N ARG A 211 26.25 -27.57 -14.48
CA ARG A 211 26.67 -27.46 -13.07
C ARG A 211 25.78 -26.45 -12.34
N ILE A 212 24.90 -26.97 -11.49
CA ILE A 212 24.25 -26.19 -10.44
C ILE A 212 25.21 -26.26 -9.25
N GLU A 213 25.90 -25.17 -8.95
CA GLU A 213 26.52 -24.97 -7.64
C GLU A 213 25.68 -23.93 -6.88
N GLY A 214 25.13 -24.39 -5.76
CA GLY A 214 24.24 -23.62 -4.91
C GLY A 214 24.92 -22.37 -4.36
N VAL A 215 24.22 -21.24 -4.47
CA VAL A 215 24.60 -20.00 -3.79
C VAL A 215 24.34 -20.20 -2.30
N LYS A 216 25.43 -20.44 -1.57
CA LYS A 216 25.49 -20.37 -0.11
C LYS A 216 24.94 -19.02 0.35
N SER A 217 24.04 -19.08 1.32
CA SER A 217 23.62 -17.97 2.15
C SER A 217 24.84 -17.22 2.70
N VAL A 218 25.00 -15.95 2.30
CA VAL A 218 25.96 -15.04 2.95
C VAL A 218 25.36 -14.60 4.28
N ARG A 219 25.54 -15.46 5.29
CA ARG A 219 25.50 -15.09 6.71
C ARG A 219 26.73 -14.21 6.94
N LYS A 220 26.52 -12.90 7.07
CA LYS A 220 27.57 -11.94 7.44
C LYS A 220 27.87 -12.15 8.93
N GLU A 221 28.81 -13.03 9.23
CA GLU A 221 29.49 -13.05 10.52
C GLU A 221 30.38 -11.81 10.63
N THR A 222 30.06 -11.00 11.62
CA THR A 222 30.92 -9.98 12.20
C THR A 222 31.96 -10.63 13.10
N SER A 223 33.24 -10.50 12.75
CA SER A 223 34.41 -10.51 13.65
C SER A 223 35.59 -9.98 12.81
N LEU A 224 36.05 -8.75 13.02
CA LEU A 224 37.11 -8.32 13.97
C LEU A 224 38.53 -8.61 13.46
N THR A 225 39.44 -7.67 13.79
CA THR A 225 40.91 -7.59 13.61
C THR A 225 41.41 -7.01 12.28
N ASP A 226 42.37 -6.07 12.18
CA ASP A 226 43.21 -5.33 13.15
C ASP A 226 43.80 -4.09 12.44
N SER A 227 43.95 -2.99 13.17
CA SER A 227 45.04 -2.00 13.08
C SER A 227 45.01 -1.13 14.33
#